data_AF-A0A4R0P4X0-F1
#
_entry.id   AF-A0A4R0P4X0-F1
#
_cell.length_a   1.000
_cell.length_b   1.000
_cell.length_c   1.000
_cell.angle_alpha   90.00
_cell.angle_beta   90.00
_cell.angle_gamma   90.00
#
_symmetry.space_group_name_H-M   'P 1'
#
loop_
_entity.id
_entity.type
_entity.pdbx_description
1 polymer ?
#
loop_
_entity_poly.entity_id
_entity_poly.type
_entity_poly.pdbx_seq_one_letter_code
_entity_poly.pdbx_strand_id
1 'polypeptide(L)'
;MSAQTKSTSSNLLGRLLAVAIAIVLALAAYWLWQTQVDNRPAEPLQPRTLEEIGTPDAVTECIVDRVGEINALVADGLMSDEAAEISRQRARSLCSQQN
;
A
#
# COMPACT_ATOMS: atom_id res chain seq x y z
N MET A 1 -15.40 -22.77 -59.67
CA MET A 1 -14.18 -22.21 -59.06
C MET A 1 -14.22 -20.70 -59.26
N SER A 2 -14.58 -19.95 -58.23
CA SER A 2 -14.56 -18.48 -58.26
C SER A 2 -14.05 -18.00 -56.91
N ALA A 3 -13.02 -17.17 -56.98
CA ALA A 3 -12.05 -16.87 -55.94
C ALA A 3 -12.65 -16.17 -54.70
N GLN A 4 -12.13 -16.56 -53.53
CA GLN A 4 -12.20 -15.81 -52.29
C GLN A 4 -11.49 -14.46 -52.46
N THR A 5 -12.27 -13.39 -52.57
CA THR A 5 -11.78 -12.03 -52.38
C THR A 5 -12.84 -11.22 -51.64
N LYS A 6 -12.87 -11.34 -50.30
CA LYS A 6 -13.33 -10.23 -49.46
C LYS A 6 -12.97 -10.42 -47.97
N SER A 7 -12.41 -9.34 -47.43
CA SER A 7 -12.44 -8.95 -46.02
C SER A 7 -11.27 -9.37 -45.11
N THR A 8 -10.04 -9.02 -45.50
CA THR A 8 -8.95 -8.83 -44.52
C THR A 8 -9.09 -7.52 -43.73
N SER A 9 -10.03 -6.63 -44.10
CA SER A 9 -10.28 -5.35 -43.43
C SER A 9 -11.22 -5.47 -42.21
N SER A 10 -12.14 -6.44 -42.17
CA SER A 10 -13.03 -6.66 -41.01
C SER A 10 -12.26 -7.13 -39.78
N ASN A 11 -11.18 -7.88 -39.96
CA ASN A 11 -10.35 -8.40 -38.87
C ASN A 11 -9.49 -7.30 -38.23
N LEU A 12 -9.11 -6.27 -39.00
CA LEU A 12 -8.30 -5.17 -38.50
C LEU A 12 -9.17 -4.18 -37.70
N LEU A 13 -10.37 -3.87 -38.21
CA LEU A 13 -11.37 -3.06 -37.50
C LEU A 13 -11.85 -3.75 -36.21
N GLY A 14 -12.11 -5.06 -36.24
CA GLY A 14 -12.48 -5.83 -35.05
C GLY A 14 -11.37 -5.89 -34.00
N ARG A 15 -10.10 -6.00 -34.43
CA ARG A 15 -8.94 -5.95 -33.53
C ARG A 15 -8.73 -4.56 -32.93
N LEU A 16 -8.89 -3.50 -33.71
CA LEU A 16 -8.83 -2.12 -33.20
C LEU A 16 -9.94 -1.86 -32.19
N LEU A 17 -11.16 -2.35 -32.45
CA LEU A 17 -12.27 -2.26 -31.50
C LEU A 17 -11.98 -3.03 -30.21
N ALA A 18 -11.44 -4.24 -30.30
CA ALA A 18 -11.06 -5.04 -29.13
C ALA A 18 -9.97 -4.36 -28.29
N VAL A 19 -8.97 -3.75 -28.94
CA VAL A 19 -7.92 -2.98 -28.25
C VAL A 19 -8.51 -1.73 -27.58
N ALA A 20 -9.40 -1.01 -28.26
CA ALA A 20 -10.06 0.16 -27.68
C ALA A 20 -10.88 -0.22 -26.43
N ILE A 21 -11.63 -1.32 -26.48
CA ILE A 21 -12.38 -1.83 -25.32
C ILE A 21 -11.43 -2.21 -24.18
N ALA A 22 -10.33 -2.91 -24.48
CA ALA A 22 -9.34 -3.29 -23.46
C ALA A 22 -8.72 -2.08 -22.76
N ILE A 23 -8.41 -1.01 -23.51
CA ILE A 23 -7.89 0.25 -22.96
C ILE A 23 -8.92 0.91 -22.04
N VAL A 24 -10.19 0.98 -22.47
CA VAL A 24 -11.28 1.56 -21.66
C VAL A 24 -11.45 0.78 -20.36
N LEU A 25 -11.42 -0.55 -20.41
CA LEU A 25 -11.52 -1.41 -19.24
C LEU A 25 -10.33 -1.23 -18.29
N ALA A 26 -9.12 -1.11 -18.81
CA ALA A 26 -7.92 -0.86 -18.01
C ALA A 26 -7.97 0.50 -17.29
N LEU A 27 -8.42 1.56 -17.99
CA LEU A 27 -8.60 2.88 -17.40
C LEU A 27 -9.69 2.89 -16.33
N ALA A 28 -10.81 2.20 -16.57
CA ALA A 28 -11.89 2.07 -15.59
C ALA A 28 -11.43 1.31 -14.33
N ALA A 29 -10.66 0.22 -14.50
CA ALA A 29 -10.09 -0.52 -13.38
C ALA A 29 -9.09 0.32 -12.58
N TYR A 30 -8.25 1.11 -13.25
CA TYR A 30 -7.31 2.03 -12.59
C TYR A 30 -8.04 3.11 -11.79
N TRP A 31 -9.11 3.67 -12.34
CA TRP A 31 -9.91 4.69 -11.66
C TRP A 31 -10.66 4.12 -10.45
N LEU A 32 -11.21 2.90 -10.57
CA LEU A 32 -11.76 2.16 -9.45
C LEU A 32 -10.71 1.86 -8.38
N TRP A 33 -9.49 1.51 -8.76
CA TRP A 33 -8.41 1.31 -7.81
C TRP A 33 -8.09 2.60 -7.04
N GLN A 34 -7.96 3.74 -7.74
CA GLN A 34 -7.68 5.02 -7.08
C GLN A 34 -8.79 5.45 -6.11
N THR A 35 -10.06 5.29 -6.52
CA THR A 35 -11.21 5.66 -5.67
C THR A 35 -11.38 4.78 -4.43
N GLN A 36 -10.80 3.57 -4.41
CA GLN A 36 -10.83 2.68 -3.25
C GLN A 36 -9.76 3.02 -2.20
N VAL A 37 -8.79 3.90 -2.51
CA VAL A 37 -7.73 4.27 -1.55
C VAL A 37 -8.25 5.26 -0.48
N ASP A 38 -9.29 6.05 -0.79
CA ASP A 38 -9.77 7.13 0.10
C ASP A 38 -10.98 6.76 0.98
N ASN A 39 -11.58 5.58 0.83
CA ASN A 39 -12.76 5.16 1.60
C ASN A 39 -12.41 4.27 2.81
N ARG A 40 -11.29 4.54 3.49
CA ARG A 40 -11.12 4.00 4.84
C ARG A 40 -11.98 4.85 5.77
N PRO A 41 -13.04 4.30 6.41
CA PRO A 41 -13.69 5.04 7.48
C PRO A 41 -12.60 5.38 8.51
N ALA A 42 -12.44 6.67 8.80
CA ALA A 42 -11.68 7.11 9.96
C ALA A 42 -12.35 6.48 11.17
N GLU A 43 -11.78 5.39 11.67
CA GLU A 43 -12.31 4.64 12.79
C GLU A 43 -12.24 5.55 14.03
N PRO A 44 -13.37 5.99 14.62
CA PRO A 44 -13.31 6.72 15.87
C PRO A 44 -13.31 5.68 16.98
N LEU A 45 -12.15 5.06 17.23
CA LEU A 45 -11.97 4.35 18.48
C LEU A 45 -11.65 5.38 19.55
N GLN A 46 -12.70 5.85 20.21
CA GLN A 46 -12.57 6.40 21.56
C GLN A 46 -11.74 5.41 22.38
N PRO A 47 -10.67 5.85 23.07
CA PRO A 47 -9.96 4.96 23.97
C PRO A 47 -10.92 4.63 25.12
N ARG A 48 -11.57 3.46 25.04
CA ARG A 48 -12.00 2.79 26.26
C ARG A 48 -10.71 2.49 27.00
N THR A 49 -10.55 3.10 28.16
CA THR A 49 -9.59 2.71 29.19
C THR A 49 -9.94 1.29 29.62
N LEU A 50 -9.54 0.32 28.80
CA LEU A 50 -9.27 -1.03 29.24
C LEU A 50 -8.01 -0.91 30.08
N GLU A 51 -8.14 -1.24 31.35
CA GLU A 51 -7.03 -1.44 32.26
C GLU A 51 -5.96 -2.24 31.51
N GLU A 52 -4.82 -1.59 31.30
CA GLU A 52 -3.73 -2.09 30.48
C GLU A 52 -3.26 -3.38 31.14
N ILE A 53 -3.64 -4.52 30.57
CA ILE A 53 -2.87 -5.74 30.71
C ILE A 53 -1.55 -5.39 30.04
N GLY A 54 -0.64 -4.82 30.84
CA GLY A 54 0.60 -4.20 30.41
C GLY A 54 1.23 -5.07 29.34
N THR A 55 1.52 -4.47 28.19
CA THR A 55 2.61 -4.99 27.38
C THR A 55 3.78 -5.19 28.35
N PRO A 56 4.45 -6.35 28.37
CA PRO A 56 5.55 -6.57 29.30
C PRO A 56 6.49 -5.36 29.19
N ASP A 57 6.81 -4.70 30.29
CA ASP A 57 7.54 -3.41 30.28
C ASP A 57 8.76 -3.46 29.34
N ALA A 58 9.39 -4.63 29.21
CA ALA A 58 10.49 -4.93 28.30
C ALA A 58 10.19 -4.68 26.80
N VAL A 59 8.99 -5.00 26.30
CA VAL A 59 8.58 -4.75 24.91
C VAL A 59 8.46 -3.23 24.68
N THR A 60 7.81 -2.54 25.61
CA THR A 60 7.58 -1.09 25.52
C THR A 60 8.89 -0.33 25.61
N GLU A 61 9.76 -0.71 26.54
CA GLU A 61 11.10 -0.13 26.70
C GLU A 61 11.96 -0.36 25.42
N CYS A 62 11.94 -1.58 24.87
CA CYS A 62 12.61 -1.89 23.60
C CYS A 62 12.12 -1.00 22.44
N ILE A 63 10.80 -0.78 22.34
CA ILE A 63 10.23 0.05 21.27
C ILE A 63 10.62 1.51 21.47
N VAL A 64 10.54 2.04 22.69
CA VAL A 64 10.88 3.44 22.99
C VAL A 64 12.34 3.72 22.67
N ASP A 65 13.25 2.84 23.08
CA ASP A 65 14.69 3.00 22.85
C ASP A 65 15.01 3.01 21.35
N ARG A 66 14.49 2.03 20.59
CA ARG A 66 14.71 1.93 19.15
C ARG A 66 14.10 3.07 18.34
N VAL A 67 12.91 3.52 18.72
CA VAL A 67 12.28 4.68 18.07
C VAL A 67 13.06 5.96 18.39
N GLY A 68 13.61 6.08 19.61
CA GLY A 68 14.48 7.18 20.01
C GLY A 68 15.75 7.27 19.17
N GLU A 69 16.45 6.15 18.98
CA GLU A 69 17.64 6.07 18.11
C GLU A 69 17.32 6.48 16.67
N ILE A 70 16.20 5.99 16.11
CA ILE A 70 15.78 6.33 14.74
C ILE A 70 15.51 7.84 14.61
N ASN A 71 14.83 8.45 15.59
CA ASN A 71 14.54 9.87 15.58
C ASN A 71 15.81 10.72 15.69
N ALA A 72 16.81 10.26 16.46
CA ALA A 72 18.11 10.92 16.52
C ALA A 72 18.82 10.90 15.16
N LEU A 73 18.80 9.76 14.45
CA LEU A 73 19.37 9.65 13.10
C LEU A 73 18.67 10.55 12.07
N VAL A 74 17.35 10.74 12.21
CA VAL A 74 16.60 11.71 11.39
C VAL A 74 17.01 13.14 11.73
N ALA A 75 17.11 13.48 13.02
CA ALA A 75 17.50 14.81 13.46
C ALA A 75 18.94 15.18 13.03
N ASP A 76 19.84 14.20 12.99
CA ASP A 76 21.21 14.34 12.50
C ASP A 76 21.31 14.35 10.96
N GLY A 77 20.18 14.17 10.25
CA GLY A 77 20.12 14.12 8.78
C GLY A 77 20.76 12.87 8.18
N LEU A 78 21.06 11.86 9.01
CA LEU A 78 21.66 10.59 8.60
C LEU A 78 20.62 9.58 8.10
N MET A 79 19.33 9.87 8.31
CA MET A 79 18.20 9.05 7.88
C MET A 79 17.06 9.94 7.37
N SER A 80 16.41 9.55 6.27
CA SER A 80 15.21 10.23 5.77
C SER A 80 13.96 9.84 6.56
N ASP A 81 12.93 10.70 6.56
CA ASP A 81 11.67 10.43 7.26
C ASP A 81 10.99 9.13 6.80
N GLU A 82 11.06 8.82 5.50
CA GLU A 82 10.54 7.57 4.93
C GLU A 82 11.33 6.34 5.38
N ALA A 83 12.66 6.43 5.45
CA ALA A 83 13.48 5.35 5.99
C ALA A 83 13.25 5.16 7.49
N ALA A 84 12.99 6.24 8.22
CA ALA A 84 12.67 6.23 9.63
C ALA A 84 11.30 5.61 9.92
N GLU A 85 10.29 5.85 9.09
CA GLU A 85 8.96 5.22 9.26
C GLU A 85 9.03 3.70 9.07
N ILE A 86 9.70 3.24 8.01
CA ILE A 86 9.94 1.81 7.79
C ILE A 86 10.72 1.19 8.96
N SER A 87 11.72 1.90 9.47
CA SER A 87 12.55 1.44 10.59
C SER A 87 11.76 1.37 11.90
N ARG A 88 10.87 2.33 12.17
CA ARG A 88 9.99 2.33 13.36
C ARG A 88 9.00 1.16 13.32
N GLN A 89 8.43 0.87 12.15
CA GLN A 89 7.54 -0.28 11.97
C GLN A 89 8.29 -1.61 12.19
N ARG A 90 9.52 -1.72 11.69
CA ARG A 90 10.38 -2.89 11.94
C ARG A 90 10.77 -3.03 13.40
N ALA A 91 11.17 -1.95 14.07
CA ALA A 91 11.53 -1.96 15.49
C ALA A 91 10.37 -2.50 16.35
N ARG A 92 9.14 -2.03 16.09
CA ARG A 92 7.93 -2.55 16.76
C ARG A 92 7.75 -4.05 16.55
N SER A 93 7.88 -4.52 15.31
CA SER A 93 7.73 -5.94 14.99
C SER A 93 8.81 -6.84 15.60
N LEU A 94 10.04 -6.31 15.78
CA LEU A 94 11.16 -7.06 16.34
C LEU A 94 11.04 -7.14 17.87
N CYS A 95 10.72 -6.03 18.53
CA CYS A 95 10.53 -6.00 19.98
C CYS A 95 9.34 -6.85 20.44
N SER A 96 8.28 -6.96 19.61
CA SER A 96 7.13 -7.83 19.89
C SER A 96 7.35 -9.31 19.54
N GLN A 97 8.40 -9.65 18.81
CA GLN A 97 8.75 -11.05 18.47
C GLN A 97 9.83 -11.64 19.38
N GLN A 98 10.63 -10.79 20.02
CA GLN A 98 11.74 -11.22 20.89
C GLN A 98 11.37 -11.34 22.38
N ASN A 99 10.20 -10.86 22.79
CA ASN A 99 9.65 -10.94 24.15
C ASN A 99 8.24 -11.52 24.12
#